data_AF-A0A956VUB2-F1
#
_entry.id   AF-A0A956VUB2-F1
#
_cell.length_a   1.000
_cell.length_b   1.000
_cell.length_c   1.000
_cell.angle_alpha   90.00
_cell.angle_beta   90.00
_cell.angle_gamma   90.00
#
_symmetry.space_group_name_H-M   'P 1'
#
loop_
_entity.id
_entity.type
_entity.pdbx_description
1 polymer ?
#
loop_
_entity_poly.entity_id
_entity_poly.type
_entity_poly.pdbx_seq_one_letter_code
_entity_poly.pdbx_strand_id
1 'polypeptide(L)' 'PAPGYPACPDHTEKRTLFDLLAAEENVGVELTESFAMTPASSVSGWYFAHPQARYFGVGRILKDQVE' A
#
# COMPACT_ATOMS: atom_id res chain seq x y z
N PRO A 1 2.96 -6.61 -3.41
CA PRO A 1 3.73 -5.52 -2.75
C PRO A 1 2.83 -4.69 -1.83
N ALA A 2 3.35 -4.23 -0.70
CA ALA A 2 2.58 -3.48 0.30
C ALA A 2 2.88 -1.97 0.21
N PRO A 3 1.87 -1.08 0.15
CA PRO A 3 2.07 0.36 0.17
C PRO A 3 2.92 0.83 1.36
N GLY A 4 3.96 1.61 1.09
CA GLY A 4 5.01 2.03 2.02
C GLY A 4 6.35 1.30 1.87
N TYR A 5 6.39 0.19 1.14
CA TYR A 5 7.65 -0.47 0.79
C TYR A 5 8.35 0.22 -0.40
N PRO A 6 9.66 0.02 -0.62
CA PRO A 6 10.40 0.67 -1.70
C PRO A 6 9.81 0.53 -3.12
N ALA A 7 9.07 -0.55 -3.38
CA ALA A 7 8.40 -0.81 -4.66
C ALA A 7 7.14 0.04 -4.90
N CYS A 8 6.58 0.60 -3.83
CA CYS A 8 5.37 1.42 -3.83
C CYS A 8 5.38 2.26 -2.55
N PRO A 9 6.23 3.32 -2.49
CA PRO A 9 6.55 4.01 -1.24
C PRO A 9 5.41 4.90 -0.72
N ASP A 10 4.40 5.19 -1.55
CA ASP A 10 3.24 5.97 -1.13
C ASP A 10 2.37 5.15 -0.16
N HIS A 11 2.21 5.66 1.05
CA HIS A 11 1.38 5.03 2.08
C HIS A 11 -0.12 5.25 1.85
N THR A 12 -0.51 6.31 1.15
CA THR A 12 -1.91 6.71 0.95
C THR A 12 -2.70 5.70 0.11
N GLU A 13 -2.00 4.95 -0.75
CA GLU A 13 -2.54 3.85 -1.56
C GLU A 13 -3.20 2.72 -0.74
N LYS A 14 -2.96 2.64 0.58
CA LYS A 14 -3.73 1.73 1.45
C LYS A 14 -5.21 2.07 1.47
N ARG A 15 -5.60 3.34 1.32
CA ARG A 15 -7.01 3.75 1.28
C ARG A 15 -7.72 3.10 0.11
N THR A 16 -7.13 3.18 -1.07
CA THR A 16 -7.63 2.53 -2.29
C THR A 16 -7.83 1.03 -2.09
N LEU A 17 -6.85 0.34 -1.48
CA LEU A 17 -6.95 -1.09 -1.18
C LEU A 17 -8.06 -1.38 -0.16
N PHE A 18 -8.17 -0.59 0.91
CA PHE A 18 -9.15 -0.79 1.98
C PHE A 18 -10.58 -0.53 1.48
N ASP A 19 -10.77 0.48 0.63
CA ASP A 19 -12.06 0.81 0.02
C ASP A 19 -12.49 -0.28 -0.95
N LEU A 20 -11.58 -0.76 -1.79
CA LEU A 20 -11.84 -1.85 -2.73
C LEU A 20 -12.30 -3.14 -2.03
N LEU A 21 -11.71 -3.42 -0.85
CA LEU A 21 -11.97 -4.64 -0.09
C LEU A 21 -13.03 -4.47 1.00
N ALA A 22 -13.55 -3.25 1.22
CA ALA A 22 -14.30 -2.88 2.41
C ALA A 22 -13.65 -3.44 3.69
N ALA A 23 -12.33 -3.27 3.82
CA ALA A 23 -11.52 -3.99 4.80
C ALA A 23 -11.89 -3.66 6.26
N GLU A 24 -12.23 -2.41 6.55
CA GLU A 24 -12.67 -1.97 7.89
C GLU A 24 -13.92 -2.73 8.33
N GLU A 25 -14.89 -2.91 7.44
CA GLU A 25 -16.12 -3.65 7.72
C GLU A 25 -15.89 -5.16 7.75
N ASN A 26 -15.18 -5.70 6.76
CA ASN A 26 -15.06 -7.13 6.55
C ASN A 26 -14.10 -7.83 7.53
N VAL A 27 -13.05 -7.13 7.99
CA VAL A 27 -12.01 -7.73 8.86
C VAL A 27 -11.67 -6.90 10.10
N GLY A 28 -12.28 -5.72 10.29
CA GLY A 28 -12.10 -4.91 11.49
C GLY A 28 -10.72 -4.27 11.63
N VAL A 29 -9.95 -4.18 10.53
CA VAL A 29 -8.66 -3.49 10.51
C VAL A 29 -8.89 -2.06 10.03
N GLU A 30 -8.37 -1.08 10.78
CA GLU A 30 -8.55 0.34 10.51
C GLU A 30 -7.26 1.00 10.02
N LEU A 31 -7.40 2.12 9.30
CA LEU A 31 -6.30 3.01 8.94
C LEU A 31 -6.28 4.22 9.87
N THR A 32 -5.11 4.51 10.46
CA THR A 32 -4.87 5.77 11.17
C THR A 32 -4.77 6.93 10.20
N GLU A 33 -4.76 8.17 10.71
CA GLU A 33 -4.52 9.38 9.91
C GLU A 33 -3.20 9.34 9.11
N SER A 34 -2.22 8.58 9.59
CA SER A 34 -0.92 8.37 8.94
C SER A 34 -0.85 7.11 8.07
N PHE A 35 -1.99 6.44 7.82
CA PHE A 35 -2.09 5.19 7.07
C PHE A 35 -1.27 4.03 7.67
N ALA A 36 -1.09 4.02 9.00
CA ALA A 36 -0.73 2.81 9.73
C ALA A 36 -1.99 1.94 9.90
N MET A 37 -1.81 0.62 10.02
CA MET A 37 -2.92 -0.31 10.25
C MET A 37 -3.08 -0.60 11.74
N THR A 38 -4.32 -0.62 12.21
CA THR A 38 -4.70 -0.99 13.58
C THR A 38 -5.63 -2.21 13.53
N PRO A 39 -5.30 -3.32 14.22
CA PRO A 39 -4.15 -3.52 15.12
C PRO A 39 -2.81 -3.53 14.38
N ALA A 40 -1.73 -3.17 15.09
CA ALA A 40 -0.38 -3.09 14.51
C ALA A 40 0.11 -4.42 13.91
N SER A 41 -0.41 -5.55 14.39
CA SER A 41 -0.17 -6.89 13.85
C SER A 41 -1.02 -7.16 12.59
N SER A 42 -0.91 -6.30 11.59
CA SER A 42 -1.66 -6.37 10.33
C SER A 42 -0.74 -6.27 9.12
N VAL A 43 -1.13 -6.90 8.02
CA VAL A 43 -0.43 -6.83 6.73
C VAL A 43 -1.47 -6.67 5.62
N SER A 44 -1.19 -5.81 4.63
CA SER A 44 -2.01 -5.63 3.43
C SER A 44 -1.11 -5.39 2.21
N GLY A 45 -1.61 -5.68 1.02
CA GLY A 45 -0.88 -5.41 -0.21
C GLY A 45 -1.53 -5.98 -1.46
N TRP A 46 -0.89 -5.70 -2.59
CA TRP A 46 -1.33 -6.07 -3.92
C TRP A 46 -0.79 -7.43 -4.35
N TYR A 47 -1.57 -8.14 -5.18
CA TYR A 47 -1.14 -9.34 -5.88
C TYR A 47 -0.87 -9.04 -7.36
N PHE A 48 0.30 -9.46 -7.85
CA PHE A 48 0.69 -9.39 -9.26
C PHE A 48 1.00 -10.80 -9.75
N ALA A 49 0.34 -11.25 -10.83
CA ALA A 49 0.47 -12.62 -11.34
C ALA A 49 1.46 -12.77 -12.50
N HIS A 50 1.98 -11.67 -13.05
CA HIS A 50 2.87 -11.72 -14.21
C HIS A 50 4.20 -12.43 -13.86
N PRO A 51 4.69 -13.40 -14.66
CA PRO A 51 5.86 -14.22 -14.30
C PRO A 51 7.17 -13.41 -14.17
N GLN A 52 7.24 -12.26 -14.84
CA GLN A 52 8.36 -11.33 -14.74
C GLN A 52 8.18 -10.28 -13.63
N ALA A 53 7.09 -10.31 -12.85
CA ALA A 53 6.95 -9.42 -11.71
C ALA A 53 8.04 -9.69 -10.68
N ARG A 54 8.67 -8.62 -10.20
CA ARG A 54 9.74 -8.63 -9.21
C ARG A 54 9.59 -7.41 -8.30
N TYR A 55 10.07 -7.53 -7.06
CA TYR A 55 10.25 -6.37 -6.20
C TYR A 55 11.42 -5.53 -6.72
N PHE A 56 11.22 -4.22 -6.81
CA PHE A 56 12.26 -3.24 -7.11
C PHE A 56 12.05 -2.00 -6.23
N GLY A 57 13.06 -1.13 -6.12
CA GLY A 57 12.91 0.16 -5.44
C GLY A 57 12.65 1.27 -6.45
N VAL A 58 11.67 2.13 -6.20
CA VAL A 58 11.39 3.31 -7.05
C VAL A 58 12.58 4.29 -7.04
N GLY A 59 13.26 4.44 -5.90
CA GLY A 59 14.40 5.34 -5.76
C GLY A 59 13.96 6.81 -5.62
N ARG A 60 14.88 7.74 -5.92
CA ARG A 60 14.58 9.18 -5.90
C ARG A 60 13.82 9.57 -7.16
N ILE A 61 12.76 10.33 -6.98
CA ILE A 61 11.96 10.90 -8.06
C ILE A 61 12.27 12.39 -8.22
N LEU A 62 12.02 12.93 -9.41
CA LEU A 62 12.17 14.35 -9.72
C LEU A 62 10.82 15.07 -9.62
N LYS A 63 10.87 16.40 -9.64
CA LYS A 63 9.70 17.26 -9.41
C LYS A 63 8.59 17.05 -10.45
N ASP A 64 8.96 16.81 -11.70
CA ASP A 64 8.06 16.51 -12.82
C ASP A 64 7.30 15.19 -12.66
N GLN A 65 7.77 14.26 -11.81
CA GLN A 65 7.02 13.05 -11.46
C GLN A 65 6.09 13.26 -10.25
N VAL A 66 6.33 14.30 -9.46
CA VAL A 66 5.50 14.64 -8.29
C VAL A 66 4.31 15.52 -8.67
N GLU A 67 4.50 16.45 -9.61
CA GLU A 67 3.46 17.36 -10.14
C GLU A 67 2.54 16.67 -11.16
#